data_AF-A0A6I3E6F8-F1
#
_entry.id   AF-A0A6I3E6F8-F1
#
_cell.length_a   1.000
_cell.length_b   1.000
_cell.length_c   1.000
_cell.angle_alpha   90.00
_cell.angle_beta   90.00
_cell.angle_gamma   90.00
#
_symmetry.space_group_name_H-M   'P 1'
#
loop_
_entity.id
_entity.type
_entity.pdbx_description
1 polymer ?
#
loop_
_entity_poly.entity_id
_entity_poly.type
_entity_poly.pdbx_seq_one_letter_code
_entity_poly.pdbx_strand_id
1 'polypeptide(L)'
;MAKREYDESDARIRPARSTRPRSKDRPDYSDALQALVTTVDRGRQTCITDDGTIITAMRARELGPKSVVVGDLVSVVGDVTGSEGSLARIVAVQERRNSLSRTVDDDAKVERTIVANIDQLVIVVAASNPEPRRGLIDRFLVCAFNEGITPILLITKNDLGAAPAFLLDYAHLGVQIIHTSIKTESRAKDVEMLRGILLGKTSVLVGHSGVG
;
A
#
# COMPACT_ATOMS: atom_id res chain seq x y z
N MET A 1 60.31 -29.48 -44.41
CA MET A 1 59.43 -28.30 -44.28
C MET A 1 59.63 -27.72 -42.90
N ALA A 2 60.09 -26.47 -42.79
CA ALA A 2 60.38 -25.84 -41.50
C ALA A 2 59.09 -25.61 -40.71
N LYS A 3 59.14 -25.86 -39.40
CA LYS A 3 58.03 -25.71 -38.47
C LYS A 3 57.78 -24.20 -38.29
N ARG A 4 56.61 -23.72 -38.70
CA ARG A 4 56.24 -22.30 -38.62
C ARG A 4 56.38 -21.82 -37.17
N GLU A 5 57.23 -20.82 -36.97
CA GLU A 5 57.46 -20.17 -35.69
C GLU A 5 56.37 -19.11 -35.51
N TYR A 6 55.66 -19.16 -34.39
CA TYR A 6 54.62 -18.18 -34.07
C TYR A 6 55.29 -16.85 -33.74
N ASP A 7 54.87 -15.78 -34.41
CA ASP A 7 55.30 -14.42 -34.09
C ASP A 7 54.15 -13.58 -33.52
N GLU A 8 54.45 -12.36 -33.10
CA GLU A 8 53.49 -11.43 -32.50
C GLU A 8 52.33 -11.07 -33.44
N SER A 9 52.45 -11.30 -34.75
CA SER A 9 51.39 -11.07 -35.73
C SER A 9 50.36 -12.20 -35.80
N ASP A 10 50.69 -13.40 -35.27
CA ASP A 10 49.75 -14.51 -35.11
C ASP A 10 48.81 -14.33 -33.89
N ALA A 11 49.03 -13.30 -33.07
CA ALA A 11 48.19 -12.97 -31.92
C ALA A 11 46.83 -12.40 -32.33
N ARG A 12 45.80 -13.27 -32.39
CA ARG A 12 44.40 -12.84 -32.59
C ARG A 12 43.83 -12.17 -31.34
N ILE A 13 43.98 -10.86 -31.24
CA ILE A 13 43.34 -10.05 -30.20
C ILE A 13 41.84 -10.05 -30.46
N ARG A 14 41.06 -10.76 -29.64
CA ARG A 14 39.59 -10.61 -29.65
C ARG A 14 39.28 -9.16 -29.25
N PRO A 15 38.45 -8.42 -30.02
CA PRO A 15 38.02 -7.11 -29.60
C PRO A 15 37.36 -7.24 -28.22
N ALA A 16 37.74 -6.37 -27.28
CA ALA A 16 37.13 -6.34 -25.96
C ALA A 16 35.61 -6.20 -26.14
N ARG A 17 34.83 -6.97 -25.38
CA ARG A 17 33.37 -6.82 -25.32
C ARG A 17 33.04 -5.41 -24.83
N SER A 18 32.92 -4.45 -25.74
CA SER A 18 32.45 -3.12 -25.39
C SER A 18 30.92 -3.18 -25.36
N THR A 19 30.34 -3.04 -24.18
CA THR A 19 28.91 -2.69 -24.09
C THR A 19 28.77 -1.24 -24.52
N ARG A 20 27.75 -0.91 -25.33
CA ARG A 20 27.46 0.49 -25.62
C ARG A 20 27.40 1.26 -24.29
N PRO A 21 28.08 2.41 -24.17
CA PRO A 21 27.93 3.25 -22.98
C PRO A 21 26.45 3.49 -22.75
N ARG A 22 25.97 3.21 -21.53
CA ARG A 22 24.59 3.60 -21.17
C ARG A 22 24.48 5.10 -21.38
N SER A 23 23.49 5.53 -22.17
CA SER A 23 23.14 6.95 -22.26
C SER A 23 22.87 7.45 -20.83
N LYS A 24 23.53 8.54 -20.44
CA LYS A 24 23.23 9.20 -19.17
C LYS A 24 21.93 10.00 -19.24
N ASP A 25 21.43 10.22 -20.45
CA ASP A 25 20.11 10.79 -20.70
C ASP A 25 19.04 9.83 -20.19
N ARG A 26 18.38 10.28 -19.11
CA ARG A 26 17.22 9.59 -18.57
C ARG A 26 16.04 9.85 -19.50
N PRO A 27 15.20 8.83 -19.77
CA PRO A 27 13.93 9.09 -20.42
C PRO A 27 13.16 10.11 -19.61
N ASP A 28 12.67 11.15 -20.27
CA ASP A 28 11.66 12.01 -19.67
C ASP A 28 10.37 11.20 -19.59
N TYR A 29 9.93 10.89 -18.38
CA TYR A 29 8.70 10.13 -18.12
C TYR A 29 7.49 11.07 -18.03
N SER A 30 7.55 12.22 -18.70
CA SER A 30 6.47 13.22 -18.76
C SER A 30 5.14 12.61 -19.21
N ASP A 31 5.19 11.63 -20.12
CA ASP A 31 4.01 10.98 -20.69
C ASP A 31 3.60 9.71 -19.92
N ALA A 32 4.17 9.48 -18.73
CA ALA A 32 3.83 8.33 -17.92
C ALA A 32 2.41 8.46 -17.36
N LEU A 33 1.65 7.38 -17.50
CA LEU A 33 0.28 7.30 -17.03
C LEU A 33 0.25 7.17 -15.50
N GLN A 34 -0.73 7.78 -14.83
CA GLN A 34 -0.90 7.64 -13.38
C GLN A 34 -1.76 6.43 -13.03
N ALA A 35 -1.36 5.71 -11.99
CA ALA A 35 -2.12 4.58 -11.48
C ALA A 35 -2.03 4.49 -9.96
N LEU A 36 -3.08 3.98 -9.33
CA LEU A 36 -3.15 3.67 -7.90
C LEU A 36 -2.73 2.23 -7.65
N VAL A 37 -1.78 2.01 -6.74
CA VAL A 37 -1.36 0.66 -6.34
C VAL A 37 -2.38 0.05 -5.39
N THR A 38 -2.99 -1.07 -5.78
CA THR A 38 -3.99 -1.78 -4.98
C THR A 38 -3.45 -3.03 -4.30
N THR A 39 -2.46 -3.69 -4.92
CA THR A 39 -1.83 -4.87 -4.34
C THR A 39 -0.31 -4.83 -4.55
N VAL A 40 0.42 -5.45 -3.63
CA VAL A 40 1.86 -5.66 -3.73
C VAL A 40 2.16 -7.10 -3.39
N ASP A 41 2.61 -7.88 -4.38
CA ASP A 41 2.96 -9.29 -4.21
C ASP A 41 4.32 -9.61 -4.85
N ARG A 42 5.31 -9.94 -4.00
CA ARG A 42 6.63 -10.48 -4.39
C ARG A 42 7.28 -9.80 -5.62
N GLY A 43 7.18 -8.46 -5.69
CA GLY A 43 7.81 -7.64 -6.75
C GLY A 43 6.91 -7.32 -7.94
N ARG A 44 5.67 -7.83 -7.98
CA ARG A 44 4.59 -7.38 -8.85
C ARG A 44 3.62 -6.51 -8.08
N GLN A 45 3.07 -5.53 -8.76
CA GLN A 45 2.07 -4.61 -8.24
C GLN A 45 0.85 -4.65 -9.15
N THR A 46 -0.33 -4.83 -8.58
CA THR A 46 -1.57 -4.52 -9.30
C THR A 46 -1.85 -3.04 -9.12
N CYS A 47 -2.08 -2.35 -10.23
CA CYS A 47 -2.43 -0.94 -10.22
C CYS A 47 -3.76 -0.74 -10.97
N ILE A 48 -4.48 0.32 -10.61
CA ILE A 48 -5.69 0.77 -11.31
C ILE A 48 -5.41 2.15 -11.86
N THR A 49 -5.60 2.32 -13.16
CA THR A 49 -5.44 3.59 -13.86
C THR A 49 -6.65 4.51 -13.66
N ASP A 50 -6.55 5.78 -14.03
CA ASP A 50 -7.64 6.75 -13.86
C ASP A 50 -8.92 6.39 -14.63
N ASP A 51 -8.79 5.67 -15.75
CA ASP A 51 -9.89 5.12 -16.55
C ASP A 51 -10.45 3.79 -16.00
N GLY A 52 -9.90 3.28 -14.88
CA GLY A 52 -10.35 2.06 -14.21
C GLY A 52 -9.74 0.77 -14.75
N THR A 53 -8.78 0.85 -15.67
CA THR A 53 -8.08 -0.32 -16.22
C THR A 53 -7.17 -0.93 -15.16
N ILE A 54 -7.31 -2.24 -14.94
CA ILE A 54 -6.45 -2.99 -14.01
C ILE A 54 -5.22 -3.45 -14.78
N ILE A 55 -4.04 -3.07 -14.28
CA ILE A 55 -2.76 -3.41 -14.90
C ILE A 55 -1.85 -4.12 -13.90
N THR A 56 -0.97 -4.98 -14.43
CA THR A 56 0.15 -5.54 -13.66
C THR A 56 1.42 -4.78 -13.98
N ALA A 57 2.08 -4.27 -12.96
CA ALA A 57 3.32 -3.52 -13.09
C ALA A 57 4.46 -4.13 -12.28
N MET A 58 5.69 -3.84 -12.69
CA MET A 58 6.89 -4.11 -11.91
C MET A 58 7.65 -2.82 -11.64
N ARG A 59 8.25 -2.73 -10.47
CA ARG A 59 9.09 -1.59 -10.08
C ARG A 59 10.35 -1.49 -10.95
N ALA A 60 10.63 -0.30 -11.48
CA ALA A 60 11.89 0.01 -12.12
C ALA A 60 13.06 -0.12 -11.12
N ARG A 61 14.21 -0.57 -11.58
CA ARG A 61 15.41 -0.75 -10.73
C ARG A 61 15.89 0.58 -10.16
N GLU A 62 15.64 1.65 -10.90
CA GLU A 62 16.05 3.03 -10.67
C GLU A 62 15.33 3.68 -9.48
N LEU A 63 14.17 3.17 -9.07
CA LEU A 63 13.43 3.65 -7.89
C LEU A 63 14.16 3.42 -6.55
N GLY A 64 15.29 2.70 -6.57
CA GLY A 64 16.14 2.52 -5.41
C GLY A 64 15.49 1.65 -4.32
N PRO A 65 15.78 1.87 -3.04
CA PRO A 65 15.23 1.07 -1.94
C PRO A 65 13.81 1.49 -1.54
N LYS A 66 13.26 2.57 -2.13
CA LYS A 66 11.89 3.02 -1.81
C LYS A 66 10.91 1.92 -2.17
N SER A 67 10.22 1.41 -1.16
CA SER A 67 9.18 0.41 -1.34
C SER A 67 7.94 1.06 -1.92
N VAL A 68 7.45 0.54 -3.04
CA VAL A 68 6.08 0.77 -3.51
C VAL A 68 5.15 0.03 -2.56
N VAL A 69 4.16 0.73 -2.00
CA VAL A 69 3.18 0.17 -1.05
C VAL A 69 1.76 0.35 -1.57
N VAL A 70 0.81 -0.32 -0.94
CA VAL A 70 -0.62 -0.14 -1.26
C VAL A 70 -1.01 1.30 -0.97
N GLY A 71 -1.81 1.89 -1.86
CA GLY A 71 -2.24 3.28 -1.78
C GLY A 71 -1.27 4.29 -2.41
N ASP A 72 -0.07 3.87 -2.84
CA ASP A 72 0.81 4.77 -3.60
C ASP A 72 0.17 5.14 -4.95
N LEU A 73 0.25 6.43 -5.29
CA LEU A 73 0.05 6.91 -6.65
C LEU A 73 1.38 6.82 -7.39
N VAL A 74 1.38 6.17 -8.55
CA VAL A 74 2.58 5.83 -9.29
C VAL A 74 2.49 6.24 -10.75
N SER A 75 3.64 6.60 -11.31
CA SER A 75 3.77 6.82 -12.76
C SER A 75 4.22 5.52 -13.43
N VAL A 76 3.47 5.08 -14.43
CA VAL A 76 3.69 3.81 -15.15
C VAL A 76 3.94 4.05 -16.63
N VAL A 77 4.78 3.20 -17.21
CA VAL A 77 5.07 3.16 -18.65
C VAL A 77 5.06 1.72 -19.16
N GLY A 78 5.04 1.56 -20.48
CA GLY A 78 5.02 0.25 -21.14
C GLY A 78 3.61 -0.16 -21.52
N ASP A 79 3.32 -1.44 -21.44
CA ASP A 79 2.01 -1.97 -21.82
C ASP A 79 1.01 -1.80 -20.66
N VAL A 80 0.13 -0.82 -20.81
CA VAL A 80 -0.93 -0.45 -19.85
C VAL A 80 -2.33 -0.88 -20.30
N THR A 81 -2.42 -1.77 -21.30
CA THR A 81 -3.70 -2.22 -21.85
C THR A 81 -4.51 -3.10 -20.89
N GLY A 82 -3.85 -3.73 -19.91
CA GLY A 82 -4.48 -4.66 -18.98
C GLY A 82 -4.83 -6.03 -19.58
N SER A 83 -4.45 -6.31 -20.84
CA SER A 83 -4.68 -7.63 -21.44
C SER A 83 -3.78 -8.71 -20.81
N GLU A 84 -4.16 -9.97 -20.99
CA GLU A 84 -3.34 -11.10 -20.54
C GLU A 84 -1.93 -11.01 -21.14
N GLY A 85 -0.92 -11.13 -20.28
CA GLY A 85 0.49 -10.97 -20.67
C GLY A 85 1.01 -9.53 -20.73
N SER A 86 0.16 -8.52 -20.55
CA SER A 86 0.61 -7.12 -20.43
C SER A 86 1.47 -6.93 -19.17
N LEU A 87 2.50 -6.09 -19.29
CA LEU A 87 3.39 -5.77 -18.19
C LEU A 87 3.86 -4.32 -18.26
N ALA A 88 3.36 -3.53 -17.32
CA ALA A 88 3.79 -2.15 -17.13
C ALA A 88 5.04 -2.07 -16.23
N ARG A 89 5.65 -0.89 -16.20
CA ARG A 89 6.77 -0.56 -15.34
C ARG A 89 6.50 0.69 -14.54
N ILE A 90 6.60 0.61 -13.22
CA ILE A 90 6.53 1.76 -12.33
C ILE A 90 7.86 2.49 -12.39
N VAL A 91 7.86 3.76 -12.79
CA VAL A 91 9.06 4.59 -12.96
C VAL A 91 9.20 5.65 -11.87
N ALA A 92 8.09 6.06 -11.27
CA ALA A 92 8.07 7.01 -10.16
C ALA A 92 6.95 6.67 -9.17
N VAL A 93 7.16 7.05 -7.91
CA VAL A 93 6.14 7.06 -6.85
C VAL A 93 5.94 8.52 -6.47
N GLN A 94 4.68 8.98 -6.49
CA GLN A 94 4.33 10.35 -6.13
C GLN A 94 4.58 10.60 -4.65
N GLU A 95 4.64 11.87 -4.26
CA GLU A 95 4.76 12.25 -2.85
C GLU A 95 3.55 11.74 -2.05
N ARG A 96 3.83 11.12 -0.90
CA ARG A 96 2.80 10.58 -0.01
C ARG A 96 2.28 11.70 0.87
N ARG A 97 0.96 11.83 0.97
CA ARG A 97 0.33 12.78 1.89
C ARG A 97 0.44 12.32 3.35
N ASN A 98 0.38 11.01 3.58
CA ASN A 98 0.54 10.36 4.88
C ASN A 98 0.86 8.87 4.69
N SER A 99 1.26 8.19 5.77
CA SER A 99 1.53 6.76 5.70
C SER A 99 1.42 6.03 7.04
N LEU A 100 1.11 4.73 7.02
CA LEU A 100 1.25 3.87 8.19
C LEU A 100 2.47 2.98 8.04
N SER A 101 3.32 3.00 9.05
CA SER A 101 4.56 2.22 9.11
C SER A 101 4.58 1.28 10.30
N ARG A 102 5.37 0.22 10.19
CA ARG A 102 5.64 -0.72 11.28
C ARG A 102 7.14 -0.96 11.40
N THR A 103 7.61 -1.08 12.63
CA THR A 103 8.98 -1.48 12.95
C THR A 103 9.19 -2.96 12.61
N VAL A 104 10.25 -3.26 11.86
CA VAL A 104 10.48 -4.60 11.32
C VAL A 104 11.08 -5.56 12.35
N ASP A 105 11.83 -5.06 13.35
CA ASP A 105 12.37 -5.81 14.50
C ASP A 105 12.83 -4.84 15.62
N ASP A 106 12.96 -5.32 16.86
CA ASP A 106 13.41 -4.50 18.01
C ASP A 106 14.86 -3.98 17.87
N ASP A 107 15.71 -4.67 17.09
CA ASP A 107 17.12 -4.29 16.86
C ASP A 107 17.34 -3.39 15.63
N ALA A 108 16.36 -3.31 14.73
CA ALA A 108 16.48 -2.52 13.50
C ALA A 108 15.63 -1.26 13.60
N LYS A 109 16.28 -0.08 13.66
CA LYS A 109 15.67 1.25 13.51
C LYS A 109 15.02 1.50 12.13
N VAL A 110 14.67 0.44 11.40
CA VAL A 110 14.13 0.51 10.05
C VAL A 110 12.63 0.37 10.14
N GLU A 111 11.95 1.51 9.98
CA GLU A 111 10.51 1.55 9.77
C GLU A 111 10.18 1.10 8.35
N ARG A 112 9.14 0.29 8.22
CA ARG A 112 8.61 -0.14 6.94
C ARG A 112 7.19 0.37 6.76
N THR A 113 7.00 1.23 5.76
CA THR A 113 5.67 1.64 5.33
C THR A 113 4.87 0.43 4.86
N ILE A 114 3.63 0.33 5.33
CA ILE A 114 2.67 -0.72 4.98
C ILE A 114 1.69 -0.19 3.93
N VAL A 115 1.18 1.03 4.13
CA VAL A 115 0.13 1.66 3.31
C VAL A 115 0.29 3.17 3.35
N ALA A 116 -0.10 3.86 2.27
CA ALA A 116 0.03 5.30 2.10
C ALA A 116 -1.26 5.94 1.56
N ASN A 117 -1.34 7.28 1.62
CA ASN A 117 -2.43 8.09 1.06
C ASN A 117 -3.82 7.71 1.58
N ILE A 118 -3.93 7.68 2.90
CA ILE A 118 -5.09 7.21 3.65
C ILE A 118 -5.94 8.41 4.04
N ASP A 119 -7.25 8.32 3.80
CA ASP A 119 -8.20 9.34 4.25
C ASP A 119 -8.68 9.05 5.66
N GLN A 120 -8.95 7.78 5.95
CA GLN A 120 -9.55 7.37 7.22
C GLN A 120 -9.03 6.03 7.73
N LEU A 121 -8.89 5.97 9.06
CA LEU A 121 -8.51 4.77 9.80
C LEU A 121 -9.73 4.26 10.57
N VAL A 122 -10.28 3.13 10.12
CA VAL A 122 -11.44 2.49 10.74
C VAL A 122 -10.93 1.44 11.75
N ILE A 123 -11.00 1.78 13.02
CA ILE A 123 -10.62 0.92 14.15
C ILE A 123 -11.81 0.03 14.49
N VAL A 124 -11.74 -1.24 14.13
CA VAL A 124 -12.79 -2.23 14.32
C VAL A 124 -12.59 -2.97 15.64
N VAL A 125 -13.61 -2.91 16.50
CA VAL A 125 -13.63 -3.59 17.80
C VAL A 125 -14.97 -4.30 18.00
N ALA A 126 -14.95 -5.51 18.56
CA ALA A 126 -16.19 -6.20 18.91
C ALA A 126 -16.70 -5.71 20.25
N ALA A 127 -18.02 -5.56 20.43
CA ALA A 127 -18.59 -5.08 21.67
C ALA A 127 -18.23 -5.96 22.88
N SER A 128 -18.15 -7.29 22.70
CA SER A 128 -17.87 -8.22 23.81
C SER A 128 -16.85 -9.32 23.49
N ASN A 129 -16.88 -9.92 22.29
CA ASN A 129 -16.02 -11.07 21.96
C ASN A 129 -15.37 -10.93 20.56
N PRO A 130 -14.04 -10.70 20.47
CA PRO A 130 -13.08 -10.57 21.57
C PRO A 130 -13.23 -9.28 22.37
N GLU A 131 -12.74 -9.25 23.61
CA GLU A 131 -12.82 -8.08 24.49
C GLU A 131 -12.05 -6.87 23.90
N PRO A 132 -12.67 -5.68 23.82
CA PRO A 132 -12.00 -4.45 23.41
C PRO A 132 -10.77 -4.13 24.26
N ARG A 133 -9.59 -4.02 23.62
CA ARG A 133 -8.36 -3.62 24.31
C ARG A 133 -8.07 -2.15 24.10
N ARG A 134 -8.21 -1.37 25.18
CA ARG A 134 -7.95 0.07 25.20
C ARG A 134 -6.59 0.44 24.58
N GLY A 135 -5.52 -0.23 25.02
CA GLY A 135 -4.17 0.06 24.52
C GLY A 135 -3.92 -0.23 23.03
N LEU A 136 -4.75 -1.03 22.36
CA LEU A 136 -4.69 -1.14 20.89
C LEU A 136 -5.35 0.07 20.22
N ILE A 137 -6.52 0.47 20.71
CA ILE A 137 -7.28 1.63 20.20
C ILE A 137 -6.43 2.89 20.35
N ASP A 138 -5.90 3.13 21.56
CA ASP A 138 -5.07 4.29 21.86
C ASP A 138 -3.87 4.41 20.91
N ARG A 139 -3.16 3.30 20.64
CA ARG A 139 -2.01 3.29 19.72
C ARG A 139 -2.42 3.67 18.29
N PHE A 140 -3.55 3.15 17.80
CA PHE A 140 -4.03 3.50 16.47
C PHE A 140 -4.52 4.94 16.38
N LEU A 141 -5.18 5.45 17.42
CA LEU A 141 -5.58 6.86 17.50
C LEU A 141 -4.37 7.79 17.47
N VAL A 142 -3.31 7.48 18.23
CA VAL A 142 -2.06 8.23 18.21
C VAL A 142 -1.46 8.26 16.80
N CYS A 143 -1.37 7.09 16.13
CA CYS A 143 -0.87 7.04 14.75
C CYS A 143 -1.75 7.86 13.79
N ALA A 144 -3.08 7.74 13.90
CA ALA A 144 -4.00 8.47 13.03
C ALA A 144 -3.85 9.98 13.18
N PHE A 145 -3.84 10.48 14.42
CA PHE A 145 -3.66 11.91 14.69
C PHE A 145 -2.28 12.43 14.27
N ASN A 146 -1.22 11.65 14.50
CA ASN A 146 0.14 12.01 14.07
C ASN A 146 0.25 12.15 12.54
N GLU A 147 -0.42 11.26 11.80
CA GLU A 147 -0.41 11.22 10.34
C GLU A 147 -1.52 12.07 9.68
N GLY A 148 -2.33 12.78 10.48
CA GLY A 148 -3.48 13.55 9.98
C GLY A 148 -4.55 12.70 9.29
N ILE A 149 -4.69 11.44 9.67
CA ILE A 149 -5.70 10.50 9.17
C ILE A 149 -6.94 10.60 10.06
N THR A 150 -8.14 10.63 9.48
CA THR A 150 -9.39 10.72 10.25
C THR A 150 -9.70 9.38 10.93
N PRO A 151 -9.71 9.28 12.27
CA PRO A 151 -10.03 8.03 12.94
C PRO A 151 -11.55 7.82 13.09
N ILE A 152 -11.99 6.58 12.89
CA ILE A 152 -13.37 6.15 13.09
C ILE A 152 -13.34 4.88 13.95
N LEU A 153 -14.11 4.85 15.04
CA LEU A 153 -14.26 3.68 15.88
C LEU A 153 -15.52 2.91 15.46
N LEU A 154 -15.31 1.72 14.87
CA LEU A 154 -16.38 0.83 14.46
C LEU A 154 -16.56 -0.28 15.49
N ILE A 155 -17.67 -0.22 16.23
CA ILE A 155 -18.06 -1.20 17.24
C ILE A 155 -18.99 -2.22 16.59
N THR A 156 -18.51 -3.45 16.45
CA THR A 156 -19.24 -4.57 15.83
C THR A 156 -19.84 -5.49 16.90
N LYS A 157 -20.70 -6.43 16.49
CA LYS A 157 -21.27 -7.46 17.36
C LYS A 157 -22.05 -6.92 18.57
N ASN A 158 -22.69 -5.77 18.42
CA ASN A 158 -23.58 -5.22 19.45
C ASN A 158 -24.72 -6.18 19.85
N ASP A 159 -25.03 -7.19 19.03
CA ASP A 159 -25.99 -8.25 19.35
C ASP A 159 -25.50 -9.22 20.44
N LEU A 160 -24.19 -9.31 20.69
CA LEU A 160 -23.60 -10.28 21.63
C LEU A 160 -23.34 -9.69 23.03
N GLY A 161 -23.54 -8.39 23.23
CA GLY A 161 -23.32 -7.74 24.51
C GLY A 161 -23.18 -6.24 24.40
N ALA A 162 -23.30 -5.57 25.55
CA ALA A 162 -23.08 -4.13 25.64
C ALA A 162 -21.59 -3.80 25.46
N ALA A 163 -21.32 -2.77 24.67
CA ALA A 163 -19.99 -2.20 24.52
C ALA A 163 -19.49 -1.63 25.86
N PRO A 164 -18.20 -1.84 26.23
CA PRO A 164 -17.63 -1.22 27.40
C PRO A 164 -17.78 0.30 27.39
N ALA A 165 -18.14 0.88 28.55
CA ALA A 165 -18.39 2.32 28.67
C ALA A 165 -17.21 3.18 28.20
N PHE A 166 -15.96 2.72 28.42
CA PHE A 166 -14.77 3.45 28.01
C PHE A 166 -14.67 3.70 26.50
N LEU A 167 -15.36 2.90 25.67
CA LEU A 167 -15.36 3.13 24.22
C LEU A 167 -16.08 4.43 23.86
N LEU A 168 -17.05 4.86 24.67
CA LEU A 168 -17.78 6.11 24.46
C LEU A 168 -16.91 7.32 24.81
N ASP A 169 -15.91 7.17 25.69
CA ASP A 169 -15.01 8.26 26.07
C ASP A 169 -14.22 8.81 24.88
N TYR A 170 -13.98 7.99 23.83
CA TYR A 170 -13.29 8.45 22.62
C TYR A 170 -14.08 9.50 21.82
N ALA A 171 -15.41 9.58 21.99
CA ALA A 171 -16.20 10.63 21.37
C ALA A 171 -15.77 12.03 21.84
N HIS A 172 -15.29 12.16 23.09
CA HIS A 172 -14.77 13.42 23.62
C HIS A 172 -13.47 13.86 22.95
N LEU A 173 -12.78 12.96 22.24
CA LEU A 173 -11.59 13.25 21.44
C LEU A 173 -11.93 13.61 19.98
N GLY A 174 -13.22 13.76 19.64
CA GLY A 174 -13.67 13.99 18.27
C GLY A 174 -13.64 12.74 17.39
N VAL A 175 -13.50 11.55 17.98
CA VAL A 175 -13.54 10.28 17.23
C VAL A 175 -14.99 9.93 16.93
N GLN A 176 -15.30 9.73 15.66
CA GLN A 176 -16.62 9.26 15.25
C GLN A 176 -16.80 7.80 15.68
N ILE A 177 -17.87 7.50 16.43
CA ILE A 177 -18.21 6.14 16.88
C ILE A 177 -19.40 5.63 16.07
N ILE A 178 -19.28 4.43 15.52
CA ILE A 178 -20.31 3.75 14.74
C ILE A 178 -20.57 2.40 15.38
N HIS A 179 -21.84 2.07 15.57
CA HIS A 179 -22.26 0.75 16.03
C HIS A 179 -22.84 -0.06 14.88
N THR A 180 -22.44 -1.32 14.78
CA THR A 180 -23.00 -2.26 13.80
C THR A 180 -23.28 -3.61 14.42
N SER A 181 -24.30 -4.28 13.89
CA SER A 181 -24.68 -5.64 14.27
C SER A 181 -25.01 -6.44 13.01
N ILE A 182 -24.53 -7.69 12.97
CA ILE A 182 -24.72 -8.58 11.81
C ILE A 182 -26.08 -9.29 11.88
N LYS A 183 -26.66 -9.44 13.08
CA LYS A 183 -27.85 -10.29 13.32
C LYS A 183 -29.18 -9.54 13.46
N THR A 184 -29.21 -8.24 13.25
CA THR A 184 -30.41 -7.41 13.45
C THR A 184 -31.08 -6.99 12.15
N GLU A 185 -32.37 -6.68 12.22
CA GLU A 185 -33.16 -6.04 11.14
C GLU A 185 -32.54 -4.70 10.67
N SER A 186 -31.65 -4.10 11.47
CA SER A 186 -30.91 -2.87 11.15
C SER A 186 -29.79 -3.04 10.13
N ARG A 187 -29.36 -4.27 9.81
CA ARG A 187 -28.15 -4.54 9.02
C ARG A 187 -28.08 -3.75 7.71
N ALA A 188 -29.18 -3.66 6.97
CA ALA A 188 -29.22 -2.94 5.70
C ALA A 188 -28.94 -1.44 5.87
N LYS A 189 -29.47 -0.82 6.93
CA LYS A 189 -29.25 0.59 7.26
C LYS A 189 -27.82 0.83 7.73
N ASP A 190 -27.29 -0.07 8.54
CA ASP A 190 -25.93 0.00 9.08
C ASP A 190 -24.89 -0.09 7.95
N VAL A 191 -25.11 -1.01 7.00
CA VAL A 191 -24.26 -1.16 5.80
C VAL A 191 -24.34 0.07 4.90
N GLU A 192 -25.52 0.64 4.69
CA GLU A 192 -25.68 1.83 3.85
C GLU A 192 -25.01 3.06 4.50
N MET A 193 -25.12 3.22 5.81
CA MET A 193 -24.39 4.25 6.56
C MET A 193 -22.88 4.09 6.39
N LEU A 194 -22.35 2.87 6.60
CA LEU A 194 -20.93 2.59 6.39
C LEU A 194 -20.52 2.88 4.95
N ARG A 195 -21.32 2.47 3.96
CA ARG A 195 -21.08 2.76 2.56
C ARG A 195 -20.94 4.26 2.33
N GLY A 196 -21.84 5.09 2.86
CA GLY A 196 -21.76 6.54 2.74
C GLY A 196 -20.49 7.14 3.34
N ILE A 197 -19.98 6.56 4.43
CA ILE A 197 -18.75 7.02 5.09
C ILE A 197 -17.49 6.61 4.31
N LEU A 198 -17.51 5.41 3.72
CA LEU A 198 -16.37 4.82 3.00
C LEU A 198 -16.28 5.26 1.54
N LEU A 199 -17.40 5.66 0.92
CA LEU A 199 -17.46 5.97 -0.50
C LEU A 199 -16.52 7.13 -0.87
N GLY A 200 -15.72 6.90 -1.91
CA GLY A 200 -14.79 7.91 -2.44
C GLY A 200 -13.56 8.18 -1.57
N LYS A 201 -13.27 7.32 -0.58
CA LYS A 201 -12.15 7.49 0.35
C LYS A 201 -11.29 6.24 0.46
N THR A 202 -9.98 6.44 0.60
CA THR A 202 -9.04 5.37 0.96
C THR A 202 -9.15 5.09 2.45
N SER A 203 -9.68 3.92 2.78
CA SER A 203 -9.98 3.53 4.17
C SER A 203 -9.13 2.33 4.57
N VAL A 204 -8.46 2.43 5.72
CA VAL A 204 -7.73 1.30 6.31
C VAL A 204 -8.53 0.75 7.48
N LEU A 205 -8.84 -0.55 7.43
CA LEU A 205 -9.53 -1.23 8.52
C LEU A 205 -8.50 -1.96 9.38
N VAL A 206 -8.47 -1.66 10.68
CA VAL A 206 -7.58 -2.29 11.66
C VAL A 206 -8.36 -2.82 12.85
N GLY A 207 -7.95 -3.95 13.40
CA GLY A 207 -8.63 -4.56 14.54
C GLY A 207 -7.95 -5.84 14.98
N HIS A 208 -8.38 -6.40 16.11
CA HIS A 208 -7.94 -7.73 16.52
C HIS A 208 -8.52 -8.81 15.59
N SER A 209 -7.86 -9.95 15.52
CA SER A 209 -8.44 -11.11 14.84
C SER A 209 -9.81 -11.45 15.44
N GLY A 210 -10.81 -11.66 14.57
CA GLY A 210 -12.15 -12.09 14.97
C GLY A 210 -13.09 -10.97 15.41
N VAL A 211 -12.77 -9.69 15.23
CA VAL A 211 -13.71 -8.59 15.52
C VAL A 211 -14.85 -8.46 14.49
N GLY A 212 -14.67 -8.98 13.28
CA GLY A 212 -15.62 -8.85 12.17
C GLY A 212 -14.91 -8.30 10.94
#